data_AF-A0A1H4HNQ1-F1
#
_entry.id   AF-A0A1H4HNQ1-F1
#
_cell.length_a   1.000
_cell.length_b   1.000
_cell.length_c   1.000
_cell.angle_alpha   90.00
_cell.angle_beta   90.00
_cell.angle_gamma   90.00
#
_symmetry.space_group_name_H-M   'P 1'
#
loop_
_entity.id
_entity.type
_entity.pdbx_description
1 polymer ?
#
loop_
_entity_poly.entity_id
_entity_poly.type
_entity_poly.pdbx_seq_one_letter_code
_entity_poly.pdbx_strand_id
1 'polypeptide(L)'
;MTTTPAYRRYKSTALPAIPRCAWVILGALCVLASPGAQARAIKIVSGTYGTNCGAPRGNATHDLARQCDGLQTCRYVLREAITGVRSMSCHKDFRAEWRCTDTEFHSAALGPEAGPDSTLVLGCIEETGPGK
;
A
#
# COMPACT_ATOMS: atom_id res chain seq x y z
N MET A 1 -19.96 22.85 -0.65
CA MET A 1 -20.07 22.16 -1.96
C MET A 1 -19.85 20.68 -1.67
N THR A 2 -20.95 19.92 -1.58
CA THR A 2 -20.91 18.52 -1.17
C THR A 2 -21.92 17.80 -2.04
N THR A 3 -21.42 17.13 -3.08
CA THR A 3 -22.27 16.39 -4.03
C THR A 3 -22.44 14.97 -3.49
N THR A 4 -23.59 14.71 -2.87
CA THR A 4 -24.06 13.38 -2.51
C THR A 4 -24.45 12.61 -3.78
N PRO A 5 -23.89 11.43 -4.08
CA PRO A 5 -24.36 10.64 -5.21
C PRO A 5 -25.72 10.00 -4.88
N ALA A 6 -26.69 10.26 -5.76
CA ALA A 6 -28.04 9.74 -5.70
C ALA A 6 -28.06 8.22 -5.88
N TYR A 7 -28.59 7.51 -4.88
CA TYR A 7 -28.84 6.07 -4.94
C TYR A 7 -29.99 5.79 -5.93
N ARG A 8 -29.66 5.21 -7.08
CA ARG A 8 -30.61 4.84 -8.11
C ARG A 8 -31.43 3.64 -7.64
N ARG A 9 -32.68 3.88 -7.20
CA ARG A 9 -33.71 2.86 -7.02
C ARG A 9 -33.88 2.08 -8.33
N TYR A 10 -33.36 0.86 -8.39
CA TYR A 10 -33.71 -0.07 -9.45
C TYR A 10 -35.12 -0.62 -9.16
N LYS A 11 -36.04 -0.42 -10.11
CA LYS A 11 -37.39 -0.98 -10.08
C LYS A 11 -37.29 -2.51 -10.10
N SER A 12 -37.88 -3.16 -9.09
CA SER A 12 -38.11 -4.60 -9.07
C SER A 12 -39.14 -4.96 -10.13
N THR A 13 -38.66 -5.35 -11.32
CA THR A 13 -39.48 -6.03 -12.32
C THR A 13 -39.53 -7.52 -11.98
N ALA A 14 -40.69 -7.97 -11.52
CA ALA A 14 -41.05 -9.38 -11.39
C ALA A 14 -41.22 -10.00 -12.79
N LEU A 15 -40.55 -11.11 -13.06
CA LEU A 15 -40.72 -12.00 -14.21
C LEU A 15 -40.30 -13.43 -13.79
N PRO A 16 -40.75 -14.50 -14.48
CA PRO A 16 -42.00 -15.21 -14.22
C PRO A 16 -41.74 -16.63 -13.68
N ALA A 17 -42.77 -17.31 -13.18
CA ALA A 17 -42.71 -18.73 -12.83
C ALA A 17 -42.48 -19.59 -14.10
N ILE A 18 -41.35 -20.30 -14.17
CA ILE A 18 -41.00 -21.20 -15.28
C ILE A 18 -41.22 -22.66 -14.84
N PRO A 19 -41.83 -23.52 -15.69
CA PRO A 19 -42.42 -24.80 -15.30
C PRO A 19 -41.41 -25.91 -15.01
N ARG A 20 -41.85 -26.82 -14.14
CA ARG A 20 -41.13 -28.02 -13.66
C ARG A 20 -41.14 -29.14 -14.70
N CYS A 21 -40.33 -29.09 -15.75
CA CYS A 21 -40.08 -30.24 -16.61
C CYS A 21 -38.68 -30.15 -17.24
N ALA A 22 -37.93 -31.26 -17.20
CA ALA A 22 -36.58 -31.50 -17.75
C ALA A 22 -35.44 -30.87 -16.91
N TRP A 23 -34.82 -31.55 -15.93
CA TRP A 23 -33.89 -32.70 -16.06
C TRP A 23 -32.95 -32.55 -17.27
N VAL A 24 -31.76 -32.02 -17.03
CA VAL A 24 -30.41 -32.54 -17.32
C VAL A 24 -29.43 -31.34 -17.16
N ILE A 25 -28.22 -31.60 -16.66
CA ILE A 25 -27.18 -30.65 -16.23
C ILE A 25 -27.33 -30.19 -14.77
N LEU A 26 -27.22 -31.19 -13.89
CA LEU A 26 -26.92 -31.00 -12.48
C LEU A 26 -25.46 -30.53 -12.34
N GLY A 27 -25.27 -29.32 -11.81
CA GLY A 27 -24.13 -29.02 -10.93
C GLY A 27 -22.77 -28.79 -11.58
N ALA A 28 -22.62 -27.68 -12.30
CA ALA A 28 -21.32 -27.02 -12.40
C ALA A 28 -21.51 -25.50 -12.27
N LEU A 29 -21.82 -25.06 -11.05
CA LEU A 29 -21.55 -23.68 -10.64
C LEU A 29 -20.03 -23.52 -10.68
N CYS A 30 -19.51 -23.06 -11.81
CA CYS A 30 -18.14 -22.62 -11.94
C CYS A 30 -18.01 -21.37 -11.05
N VAL A 31 -17.63 -21.57 -9.79
CA VAL A 31 -17.16 -20.49 -8.94
C VAL A 31 -15.87 -20.00 -9.60
N LEU A 32 -15.98 -18.92 -10.38
CA LEU A 32 -14.83 -18.09 -10.71
C LEU A 32 -14.34 -17.51 -9.38
N ALA A 33 -13.54 -18.29 -8.66
CA ALA A 33 -12.74 -17.79 -7.56
C ALA A 33 -11.75 -16.84 -8.22
N SER A 34 -12.10 -15.56 -8.32
CA SER A 34 -11.14 -14.52 -8.66
C SER A 34 -10.00 -14.67 -7.65
N PRO A 35 -8.76 -14.99 -8.06
CA PRO A 35 -7.61 -14.80 -7.19
C PRO A 35 -7.32 -13.29 -7.16
N GLY A 36 -8.31 -12.50 -6.74
CA GLY A 36 -8.30 -11.05 -6.78
C GLY A 36 -8.17 -10.54 -5.36
N ALA A 37 -7.05 -9.87 -5.09
CA ALA A 37 -6.71 -9.24 -3.82
C ALA A 37 -6.51 -10.23 -2.65
N GLN A 38 -5.40 -10.98 -2.68
CA GLN A 38 -4.69 -11.16 -1.40
C GLN A 38 -4.45 -9.76 -0.85
N ALA A 39 -4.88 -9.48 0.38
CA ALA A 39 -4.68 -8.18 1.00
C ALA A 39 -3.17 -7.91 1.09
N ARG A 40 -2.62 -7.21 0.08
CA ARG A 40 -1.21 -6.86 0.00
C ARG A 40 -0.96 -5.76 1.03
N ALA A 41 -0.30 -6.13 2.11
CA ALA A 41 0.05 -5.21 3.18
C ALA A 41 1.55 -4.93 3.15
N ILE A 42 1.91 -3.69 3.47
CA ILE A 42 3.29 -3.27 3.64
C ILE A 42 3.89 -4.09 4.79
N LYS A 43 5.05 -4.67 4.50
CA LYS A 43 5.94 -5.26 5.49
C LYS A 43 7.32 -4.63 5.33
N ILE A 44 7.73 -3.84 6.32
CA ILE A 44 9.02 -3.16 6.31
C ILE A 44 10.15 -4.20 6.41
N VAL A 45 11.15 -4.02 5.56
CA VAL A 45 12.39 -4.80 5.58
C VAL A 45 13.50 -3.98 6.24
N SER A 46 13.66 -2.72 5.82
CA SER A 46 14.65 -1.82 6.38
C SER A 46 14.24 -0.36 6.27
N GLY A 47 14.67 0.46 7.23
CA GLY A 47 14.56 1.91 7.19
C GLY A 47 15.83 2.53 7.76
N THR A 48 16.56 3.30 6.95
CA THR A 48 17.81 3.94 7.36
C THR A 48 17.75 5.44 7.10
N TYR A 49 18.08 6.22 8.13
CA TYR A 49 18.19 7.67 8.07
C TYR A 49 19.65 8.12 8.23
N GLY A 50 20.20 8.77 7.21
CA GLY A 50 21.53 9.35 7.20
C GLY A 50 22.64 8.36 6.83
N THR A 51 22.36 7.41 5.94
CA THR A 51 23.39 6.47 5.43
C THR A 51 24.56 7.24 4.83
N ASN A 52 24.27 8.30 4.08
CA ASN A 52 25.27 9.21 3.52
C ASN A 52 26.11 9.96 4.58
N CYS A 53 25.63 10.04 5.82
CA CYS A 53 26.30 10.68 6.95
C CYS A 53 26.89 9.66 7.95
N GLY A 54 27.00 8.38 7.57
CA GLY A 54 27.57 7.33 8.41
C GLY A 54 26.64 6.79 9.49
N ALA A 55 25.32 7.02 9.38
CA ALA A 55 24.36 6.42 10.31
C ALA A 55 24.33 4.89 10.15
N PRO A 56 24.11 4.14 11.25
CA PRO A 56 23.98 2.70 11.18
C PRO A 56 22.73 2.31 10.40
N ARG A 57 22.84 1.27 9.55
CA ARG A 57 21.72 0.73 8.81
C ARG A 57 20.61 0.25 9.76
N GLY A 58 19.37 0.57 9.41
CA GLY A 58 18.20 0.14 10.16
C GLY A 58 17.86 0.97 11.40
N ASN A 59 18.53 2.11 11.63
CA ASN A 59 18.24 2.99 12.76
C ASN A 59 16.78 3.50 12.82
N ALA A 60 16.08 3.51 11.70
CA ALA A 60 14.69 3.94 11.59
C ALA A 60 13.72 2.77 11.29
N THR A 61 14.20 1.53 11.16
CA THR A 61 13.37 0.37 10.79
C THR A 61 12.20 0.18 11.74
N HIS A 62 12.45 0.21 13.05
CA HIS A 62 11.39 0.00 14.04
C HIS A 62 10.33 1.11 14.01
N ASP A 63 10.75 2.35 13.81
CA ASP A 63 9.82 3.48 13.72
C ASP A 63 8.96 3.41 12.47
N LEU A 64 9.58 3.12 11.33
CA LEU A 64 8.92 2.93 10.04
C LEU A 64 7.94 1.75 10.09
N ALA A 65 8.37 0.60 10.63
CA ALA A 65 7.54 -0.59 10.80
C ALA A 65 6.31 -0.31 11.65
N ARG A 66 6.49 0.35 12.82
CA ARG A 66 5.39 0.71 13.70
C ARG A 66 4.33 1.58 13.02
N GLN A 67 4.72 2.44 12.08
CA GLN A 67 3.80 3.34 11.40
C GLN A 67 3.16 2.73 10.14
N CYS A 68 3.87 1.84 9.45
CA CYS A 68 3.47 1.41 8.11
C CYS A 68 3.12 -0.08 7.97
N ASP A 69 3.57 -0.96 8.88
CA ASP A 69 3.28 -2.38 8.77
C ASP A 69 1.76 -2.65 8.81
N GLY A 70 1.30 -3.54 7.93
CA GLY A 70 -0.11 -3.92 7.84
C GLY A 70 -0.97 -2.98 6.98
N LEU A 71 -0.45 -1.82 6.57
CA LEU A 71 -1.18 -0.86 5.73
C LEU A 71 -0.99 -1.17 4.24
N GLN A 72 -1.96 -0.81 3.40
CA GLN A 72 -1.81 -0.88 1.94
C GLN A 72 -1.11 0.35 1.34
N THR A 73 -1.19 1.48 2.03
CA THR A 73 -0.53 2.73 1.68
C THR A 73 -0.17 3.44 2.97
N CYS A 74 1.08 3.87 3.10
CA CYS A 74 1.57 4.56 4.28
C CYS A 74 2.25 5.86 3.87
N ARG A 75 1.84 6.95 4.51
CA ARG A 75 2.50 8.24 4.39
C ARG A 75 3.43 8.42 5.59
N TYR A 76 4.73 8.23 5.38
CA TYR A 76 5.73 8.37 6.43
C TYR A 76 6.33 9.77 6.41
N VAL A 77 6.14 10.49 7.52
CA VAL A 77 6.75 11.80 7.76
C VAL A 77 7.97 11.59 8.66
N LEU A 78 9.11 12.05 8.20
CA LEU A 78 10.37 11.92 8.91
C LEU A 78 10.36 12.87 10.13
N ARG A 79 9.97 12.37 11.31
CA ARG A 79 9.92 13.20 12.52
C ARG A 79 11.33 13.66 12.91
N GLU A 80 11.47 14.96 13.17
CA GLU A 80 12.72 15.63 13.60
C GLU A 80 13.41 14.94 14.80
N ALA A 81 12.73 14.11 15.58
CA ALA A 81 13.32 13.37 16.69
C ALA A 81 14.51 12.46 16.30
N ILE A 82 14.58 11.97 15.05
CA ILE A 82 15.75 11.20 14.56
C ILE A 82 16.91 12.14 14.17
N THR A 83 16.63 13.44 13.98
CA THR A 83 17.61 14.47 13.58
C THR A 83 18.42 15.03 14.75
N GLY A 84 18.36 14.39 15.93
CA GLY A 84 18.92 14.82 17.23
C GLY A 84 20.41 15.15 17.31
N VAL A 85 21.14 15.14 16.19
CA VAL A 85 22.37 15.91 16.04
C VAL A 85 22.25 16.68 14.74
N ARG A 86 22.02 18.01 14.85
CA ARG A 86 22.38 18.95 13.80
C ARG A 86 23.90 18.88 13.64
N SER A 87 24.39 17.86 12.95
CA SER A 87 25.68 17.92 12.29
C SER A 87 25.50 19.03 11.28
N MET A 88 25.92 20.25 11.61
CA MET A 88 25.70 21.46 10.80
C MET A 88 26.27 21.36 9.37
N SER A 89 26.87 20.23 8.99
CA SER A 89 27.51 19.96 7.71
C SER A 89 26.92 18.79 6.91
N CYS A 90 26.05 17.93 7.46
CA CYS A 90 25.59 16.73 6.74
C CYS A 90 24.06 16.63 6.69
N HIS A 91 23.52 17.00 5.53
CA HIS A 91 22.14 16.74 5.15
C HIS A 91 21.93 15.24 4.99
N LYS A 92 20.97 14.66 5.72
CA LYS A 92 20.81 13.20 5.84
C LYS A 92 19.81 12.68 4.82
N ASP A 93 20.18 11.63 4.11
CA ASP A 93 19.24 10.88 3.27
C ASP A 93 18.29 10.02 4.11
N PHE A 94 17.22 9.53 3.48
CA PHE A 94 16.40 8.48 4.05
C PHE A 94 16.18 7.41 2.99
N ARG A 95 16.37 6.13 3.34
CA ARG A 95 16.08 5.00 2.48
C ARG A 95 15.18 4.01 3.21
N ALA A 96 14.09 3.63 2.57
CA ALA A 96 13.17 2.61 3.05
C ALA A 96 13.06 1.48 2.04
N GLU A 97 12.92 0.27 2.57
CA GLU A 97 12.74 -0.96 1.84
C GLU A 97 11.58 -1.74 2.46
N TRP A 98 10.64 -2.17 1.62
CA TRP A 98 9.47 -2.91 2.06
C TRP A 98 9.08 -3.97 1.04
N ARG A 99 8.25 -4.91 1.49
CA ARG A 99 7.65 -5.93 0.65
C ARG A 99 6.16 -5.96 0.84
N CYS A 100 5.46 -6.31 -0.23
CA CYS A 100 4.00 -6.44 -0.23
C CYS A 100 3.54 -7.90 -0.24
N THR A 101 4.43 -8.79 -0.69
CA THR A 101 4.32 -10.25 -0.66
C THR A 101 5.69 -10.84 -0.34
N ASP A 102 5.88 -12.16 -0.45
CA ASP A 102 7.21 -12.76 -0.29
C ASP A 102 8.14 -12.55 -1.49
N THR A 103 7.59 -12.27 -2.67
CA THR A 103 8.36 -12.10 -3.93
C THR A 103 8.45 -10.66 -4.41
N GLU A 104 7.65 -9.75 -3.84
CA GLU A 104 7.56 -8.36 -4.25
C GLU A 104 8.36 -7.47 -3.31
N PHE A 105 9.41 -6.84 -3.82
CA PHE A 105 10.29 -5.95 -3.08
C PHE A 105 10.26 -4.55 -3.66
N HIS A 106 10.16 -3.56 -2.79
CA HIS A 106 10.09 -2.15 -3.11
C HIS A 106 11.14 -1.38 -2.33
N SER A 107 11.64 -0.30 -2.93
CA SER A 107 12.51 0.64 -2.24
C SER A 107 12.21 2.06 -2.68
N ALA A 108 12.35 2.99 -1.75
CA ALA A 108 12.23 4.42 -2.02
C ALA A 108 13.19 5.19 -1.13
N ALA A 109 13.59 6.37 -1.58
CA ALA A 109 14.52 7.21 -0.86
C ALA A 109 14.13 8.69 -0.96
N LEU A 110 14.44 9.43 0.11
CA LEU A 110 14.48 10.89 0.13
C LEU A 110 15.94 11.30 0.10
N GLY A 111 16.28 12.18 -0.84
CA GLY A 111 17.60 12.77 -0.94
C GLY A 111 17.92 13.69 0.24
N PRO A 112 19.20 14.01 0.46
CA PRO A 112 19.63 14.94 1.51
C PRO A 112 19.01 16.35 1.36
N GLU A 113 18.64 16.74 0.14
CA GLU A 113 17.94 18.00 -0.16
C GLU A 113 16.46 18.02 0.22
N ALA A 114 15.91 16.88 0.66
CA ALA A 114 14.53 16.77 1.10
C ALA A 114 14.30 17.66 2.34
N GLY A 115 13.41 18.65 2.21
CA GLY A 115 13.02 19.54 3.30
C GLY A 115 12.24 18.84 4.41
N PRO A 116 12.00 19.52 5.56
CA PRO A 116 11.34 18.96 6.75
C PRO A 116 9.93 18.41 6.52
N ASP A 117 9.21 18.86 5.48
CA ASP A 117 7.87 18.37 5.11
C ASP A 117 7.90 17.28 4.03
N SER A 118 9.09 16.85 3.63
CA SER A 118 9.24 15.81 2.62
C SER A 118 8.71 14.50 3.18
N THR A 119 7.90 13.84 2.35
CA THR A 119 7.10 12.73 2.79
C THR A 119 7.37 11.54 1.90
N LEU A 120 7.66 10.39 2.50
CA LEU A 120 7.80 9.14 1.77
C LEU A 120 6.46 8.42 1.74
N VAL A 121 6.00 8.07 0.54
CA VAL A 121 4.77 7.28 0.36
C VAL A 121 5.15 5.86 -0.01
N LEU A 122 4.75 4.91 0.83
CA LEU A 122 4.89 3.49 0.59
C LEU A 122 3.54 2.94 0.16
N GLY A 123 3.53 1.98 -0.76
CA GLY A 123 2.31 1.40 -1.30
C GLY A 123 2.47 -0.07 -1.66
N CYS A 124 1.36 -0.79 -1.56
CA CYS A 124 1.17 -2.16 -2.01
C CYS A 124 -0.07 -2.30 -2.90
N ILE A 125 -0.52 -1.19 -3.48
CA ILE A 125 -1.60 -1.18 -4.45
C ILE A 125 -1.12 -1.87 -5.73
N GLU A 126 -1.91 -2.82 -6.23
CA GLU A 126 -1.68 -3.33 -7.57
C GLU A 126 -1.96 -2.19 -8.54
N GLU A 127 -0.91 -1.68 -9.17
CA GLU A 127 -1.03 -0.84 -10.37
C GLU A 127 -1.67 -1.70 -11.47
N THR A 128 -2.99 -1.86 -11.42
CA THR A 128 -3.78 -2.49 -12.50
C THR A 128 -3.88 -1.47 -13.64
N GLY A 129 -2.73 -1.06 -14.16
CA GLY A 129 -2.60 -0.22 -15.34
C GLY A 129 -2.42 -1.10 -16.58
N PRO A 130 -2.98 -0.72 -17.74
CA PRO A 130 -2.67 -1.38 -19.00
C PRO A 130 -1.21 -1.07 -19.38
N GLY A 131 -0.29 -1.90 -18.89
CA GLY A 131 1.13 -1.59 -18.84
C GLY A 131 2.04 -2.61 -19.52
N LYS A 132 1.81 -2.81 -20.83
CA LYS A 132 2.66 -3.51 -21.83
C LYS A 132 2.62 -5.04 -21.83
#